data_AF-A0A497RXV2-F1
#
_entry.id   AF-A0A497RXV2-F1
#
_cell.length_a   1.000
_cell.length_b   1.000
_cell.length_c   1.000
_cell.angle_alpha   90.00
_cell.angle_beta   90.00
_cell.angle_gamma   90.00
#
_symmetry.space_group_name_H-M   'P 1'
#
loop_
_entity.id
_entity.type
_entity.pdbx_description
1 polymer ?
#
loop_
_entity_poly.entity_id
_entity_poly.type
_entity_poly.pdbx_seq_one_letter_code
_entity_poly.pdbx_strand_id
1 'polypeptide(L)'
;MGTTLEYEKLKLRVGMEIHQQLDTKKLFCRCPSIIRDDEPDIRIERYQRAVASELGEFDPAALHEFLKKRKLIYEAYSDTNCLVELDEEPPHFPNREALEIALKAALMLNAKIVDEIHVMRKTVIDGSNTSGFQRTMLIALNGFLETSQGKIGIPTICLEEDAARKIAEKEGEVIYRLDRLGIPLIEISTTSEIKSPEQAREVAEKIGTILRLIGKVRRGIGTIRQDVNISIDKGNRVEIKGVQDLRLIPKVIKEEVKRQLKLIKVREKLRERGIREEHLEENFLDVTSVFLETNSKMIREKLKAGCKVFGLKLKGFSSLLKEALGKEIAQYVKASTKAKGILHSDELPAYGISSEEVKEVKKKLNVAEEDAFILVVESEKEAKKALKIALDRCKMAIAGVPKETRKAREDGSSE
;
A
#
# COMPACT_ATOMS: atom_id res chain seq x y z
N MET A 1 -7.36 -17.79 25.04
CA MET A 1 -8.77 -17.39 25.19
C MET A 1 -8.95 -16.08 24.46
N GLY A 2 -9.49 -16.11 23.24
CA GLY A 2 -9.62 -14.93 22.39
C GLY A 2 -10.72 -14.04 22.91
N THR A 3 -10.37 -12.84 23.36
CA THR A 3 -11.35 -11.76 23.55
C THR A 3 -12.04 -11.53 22.21
N THR A 4 -13.33 -11.88 22.13
CA THR A 4 -14.17 -11.51 20.99
C THR A 4 -14.17 -9.98 20.92
N LEU A 5 -13.47 -9.43 19.95
CA LEU A 5 -13.46 -7.98 19.71
C LEU A 5 -14.89 -7.55 19.39
N GLU A 6 -15.48 -6.73 20.25
CA GLU A 6 -16.78 -6.12 19.98
C GLU A 6 -16.60 -4.95 19.00
N TYR A 7 -16.66 -5.24 17.70
CA TYR A 7 -16.42 -4.25 16.64
C TYR A 7 -17.37 -3.05 16.68
N GLU A 8 -18.57 -3.24 17.21
CA GLU A 8 -19.57 -2.17 17.36
C GLU A 8 -19.11 -1.11 18.38
N LYS A 9 -18.55 -1.53 19.52
CA LYS A 9 -17.94 -0.60 20.50
C LYS A 9 -16.74 0.14 19.92
N LEU A 10 -16.00 -0.51 19.02
CA LEU A 10 -14.88 0.09 18.30
C LEU A 10 -15.32 1.00 17.14
N LYS A 11 -16.62 1.09 16.84
CA LYS A 11 -17.18 1.77 15.65
C LYS A 11 -16.41 1.41 14.38
N LEU A 12 -16.12 0.11 14.19
CA LEU A 12 -15.43 -0.38 13.01
C LEU A 12 -16.20 0.04 11.76
N ARG A 13 -15.47 0.64 10.82
CA ARG A 13 -15.94 0.99 9.48
C ARG A 13 -15.02 0.37 8.46
N VAL A 14 -15.58 -0.47 7.61
CA VAL A 14 -14.87 -1.10 6.50
C VAL A 14 -15.53 -0.71 5.18
N GLY A 15 -14.72 -0.32 4.21
CA GLY A 15 -15.10 -0.16 2.81
C GLY A 15 -14.26 -1.10 1.95
N MET A 16 -14.77 -1.51 0.81
CA MET A 16 -14.10 -2.42 -0.10
C MET A 16 -14.13 -1.86 -1.52
N GLU A 17 -13.06 -2.09 -2.25
CA GLU A 17 -12.94 -1.80 -3.66
C GLU A 17 -12.49 -3.08 -4.36
N ILE A 18 -13.32 -3.57 -5.29
CA ILE A 18 -13.12 -4.85 -5.95
C ILE A 18 -12.93 -4.59 -7.43
N HIS A 19 -11.76 -4.94 -7.96
CA HIS A 19 -11.45 -4.94 -9.37
C HIS A 19 -11.44 -6.36 -9.92
N GLN A 20 -12.22 -6.63 -10.96
CA GLN A 20 -12.28 -7.95 -11.61
C GLN A 20 -12.03 -7.81 -13.11
N GLN A 21 -11.05 -8.57 -13.63
CA GLN A 21 -10.80 -8.64 -15.07
C GLN A 21 -11.92 -9.41 -15.78
N LEU A 22 -12.35 -8.88 -16.92
CA LEU A 22 -13.31 -9.52 -17.81
C LEU A 22 -12.59 -10.35 -18.88
N ASP A 23 -13.16 -11.49 -19.23
CA ASP A 23 -12.64 -12.43 -20.22
C ASP A 23 -13.22 -12.13 -21.61
N THR A 24 -12.86 -10.94 -22.10
CA THR A 24 -13.24 -10.40 -23.41
C THR A 24 -11.99 -9.85 -24.11
N LYS A 25 -12.11 -9.40 -25.36
CA LYS A 25 -11.07 -8.56 -25.96
C LYS A 25 -10.82 -7.30 -25.13
N LYS A 26 -9.67 -6.64 -25.35
CA LYS A 26 -9.31 -5.38 -24.70
C LYS A 26 -10.38 -4.31 -24.88
N LEU A 27 -10.43 -3.36 -23.94
CA LEU A 27 -11.56 -2.46 -23.78
C LEU A 27 -11.65 -1.44 -24.91
N PHE A 28 -10.53 -0.92 -25.40
CA PHE A 28 -10.49 0.14 -26.40
C PHE A 28 -9.74 -0.24 -27.68
N CYS A 29 -9.49 -1.54 -27.90
CA CYS A 29 -8.95 -2.07 -29.14
C CYS A 29 -9.46 -3.50 -29.40
N ARG A 30 -9.08 -4.10 -30.52
CA ARG A 30 -9.57 -5.43 -30.93
C ARG A 30 -8.64 -6.58 -30.53
N CYS A 31 -7.56 -6.29 -29.81
CA CYS A 31 -6.58 -7.27 -29.40
C CYS A 31 -7.16 -8.27 -28.39
N PRO A 32 -6.73 -9.53 -28.43
CA PRO A 32 -7.11 -10.53 -27.43
C PRO A 32 -6.49 -10.20 -26.06
N SER A 33 -7.14 -10.61 -24.98
CA SER A 33 -6.72 -10.41 -23.58
C SER A 33 -5.78 -11.51 -23.08
N ILE A 34 -4.78 -11.88 -23.87
CA ILE A 34 -3.85 -12.97 -23.56
C ILE A 34 -2.66 -12.42 -22.78
N ILE A 35 -2.30 -13.09 -21.68
CA ILE A 35 -1.10 -12.79 -20.90
C ILE A 35 0.01 -13.73 -21.37
N ARG A 36 1.20 -13.19 -21.61
CA ARG A 36 2.32 -13.88 -22.25
C ARG A 36 3.59 -13.72 -21.44
N ASP A 37 4.28 -14.83 -21.20
CA ASP A 37 5.54 -14.84 -20.45
C ASP A 37 6.76 -15.14 -21.33
N ASP A 38 6.54 -15.44 -22.62
CA ASP A 38 7.57 -15.65 -23.62
C ASP A 38 8.20 -14.33 -24.12
N GLU A 39 9.21 -14.44 -24.99
CA GLU A 39 10.03 -13.31 -25.43
C GLU A 39 9.20 -12.32 -26.28
N PRO A 40 9.24 -11.01 -25.96
CA PRO A 40 8.47 -10.01 -26.71
C PRO A 40 9.11 -9.72 -28.07
N ASP A 41 8.26 -9.47 -29.07
CA ASP A 41 8.69 -9.12 -30.42
C ASP A 41 9.21 -7.67 -30.51
N ILE A 42 8.63 -6.79 -29.71
CA ILE A 42 8.81 -5.34 -29.81
C ILE A 42 9.19 -4.75 -28.45
N ARG A 43 10.15 -3.83 -28.47
CA ARG A 43 10.54 -3.01 -27.31
C ARG A 43 10.55 -1.54 -27.68
N ILE A 44 9.83 -0.72 -26.91
CA ILE A 44 9.74 0.73 -27.12
C ILE A 44 10.21 1.46 -25.87
N GLU A 45 11.04 2.48 -26.06
CA GLU A 45 11.49 3.36 -25.00
C GLU A 45 10.63 4.63 -24.95
N ARG A 46 10.16 5.01 -23.76
CA ARG A 46 9.39 6.24 -23.53
C ARG A 46 9.80 6.94 -22.24
N TYR A 47 9.47 8.23 -22.17
CA TYR A 47 9.60 9.06 -20.98
C TYR A 47 8.28 9.80 -20.76
N GLN A 48 7.74 9.72 -19.54
CA GLN A 48 6.58 10.53 -19.16
C GLN A 48 7.01 11.95 -18.78
N ARG A 49 6.11 12.92 -18.98
CA ARG A 49 6.31 14.31 -18.61
C ARG A 49 5.19 14.74 -17.67
N ALA A 50 5.54 15.52 -16.65
CA ALA A 50 4.53 16.18 -15.82
C ALA A 50 3.87 17.29 -16.65
N VAL A 51 2.54 17.39 -16.56
CA VAL A 51 1.75 18.41 -17.25
C VAL A 51 1.27 19.42 -16.20
N ALA A 52 1.40 20.71 -16.52
CA ALA A 52 0.90 21.77 -15.66
C ALA A 52 -0.63 21.89 -15.78
N SER A 53 -1.28 22.27 -14.69
CA SER A 53 -2.68 22.65 -14.68
C SER A 53 -2.92 23.93 -15.48
N GLU A 54 -4.19 24.30 -15.67
CA GLU A 54 -4.57 25.57 -16.28
C GLU A 54 -3.95 26.79 -15.57
N LEU A 55 -3.66 26.65 -14.27
CA LEU A 55 -3.02 27.69 -13.44
C LEU A 55 -1.48 27.64 -13.48
N GLY A 56 -0.89 26.74 -14.27
CA GLY A 56 0.55 26.53 -14.33
C GLY A 56 1.12 25.70 -13.17
N GLU A 57 0.27 25.12 -12.32
CA GLU A 57 0.69 24.34 -11.17
C GLU A 57 0.90 22.87 -11.55
N PHE A 58 1.91 22.23 -10.97
CA PHE A 58 2.18 20.81 -11.18
C PHE A 58 1.66 19.99 -10.01
N ASP A 59 1.10 18.81 -10.32
CA ASP A 59 0.86 17.80 -9.29
C ASP A 59 2.20 17.40 -8.63
N PRO A 60 2.35 17.54 -7.29
CA PRO A 60 3.62 17.26 -6.62
C PRO A 60 4.12 15.81 -6.80
N ALA A 61 3.21 14.84 -6.89
CA ALA A 61 3.56 13.44 -7.08
C ALA A 61 4.02 13.19 -8.53
N ALA A 62 3.32 13.76 -9.51
CA ALA A 62 3.72 13.70 -10.92
C ALA A 62 5.09 14.38 -11.13
N LEU A 63 5.31 15.52 -10.50
CA LEU A 63 6.60 16.23 -10.55
C LEU A 63 7.72 15.42 -9.90
N HIS A 64 7.47 14.84 -8.72
CA HIS A 64 8.45 14.01 -8.04
C HIS A 64 8.82 12.76 -8.86
N GLU A 65 7.86 12.10 -9.50
CA GLU A 65 8.14 10.95 -10.37
C GLU A 65 8.89 11.36 -11.64
N PHE A 66 8.51 12.49 -12.26
CA PHE A 66 9.22 13.08 -13.40
C PHE A 66 10.68 13.40 -13.07
N LEU A 67 10.95 13.96 -11.89
CA LEU A 67 12.30 14.30 -11.44
C LEU A 67 13.20 13.06 -11.26
N LYS A 68 12.64 11.86 -11.11
CA LYS A 68 13.42 10.61 -11.11
C LYS A 68 13.99 10.25 -12.49
N LYS A 69 13.52 10.91 -13.57
CA LYS A 69 13.96 10.71 -14.96
C LYS A 69 14.02 9.23 -15.37
N ARG A 70 13.01 8.47 -14.97
CA ARG A 70 12.94 7.03 -15.25
C ARG A 70 12.71 6.80 -16.72
N LYS A 71 13.55 5.95 -17.31
CA LYS A 71 13.34 5.38 -18.64
C LYS A 71 12.29 4.28 -18.54
N LEU A 72 11.23 4.37 -19.34
CA LEU A 72 10.18 3.36 -19.41
C LEU A 72 10.40 2.51 -20.65
N ILE A 73 10.55 1.21 -20.46
CA ILE A 73 10.66 0.24 -21.57
C ILE A 73 9.35 -0.54 -21.63
N TYR A 74 8.68 -0.50 -22.77
CA TYR A 74 7.46 -1.24 -23.04
C TYR A 74 7.73 -2.44 -23.94
N GLU A 75 7.40 -3.63 -23.46
CA GLU A 75 7.45 -4.89 -24.19
C GLU A 75 6.08 -5.22 -24.78
N ALA A 76 6.03 -5.53 -26.08
CA ALA A 76 4.80 -5.84 -26.79
C ALA A 76 4.99 -7.02 -27.77
N TYR A 77 3.87 -7.59 -28.19
CA TYR A 77 3.82 -8.70 -29.13
C TYR A 77 3.00 -8.33 -30.36
N SER A 78 3.45 -8.77 -31.53
CA SER A 78 2.91 -8.35 -32.83
C SER A 78 1.48 -8.88 -33.09
N ASP A 79 1.06 -9.91 -32.37
CA ASP A 79 -0.21 -10.62 -32.53
C ASP A 79 -1.25 -10.32 -31.44
N THR A 80 -0.82 -9.80 -30.29
CA THR A 80 -1.64 -9.62 -29.09
C THR A 80 -1.61 -8.17 -28.56
N ASN A 81 -0.86 -7.29 -29.22
CA ASN A 81 -0.90 -5.84 -29.03
C ASN A 81 -1.14 -5.11 -30.36
N CYS A 82 -1.62 -3.87 -30.29
CA CYS A 82 -1.66 -2.98 -31.46
C CYS A 82 -1.20 -1.57 -31.09
N LEU A 83 -1.31 -0.66 -32.07
CA LEU A 83 -0.89 0.74 -31.95
C LEU A 83 -1.64 1.49 -30.84
N VAL A 84 -2.86 1.06 -30.46
CA VAL A 84 -3.62 1.67 -29.37
C VAL A 84 -2.90 1.48 -28.03
N GLU A 85 -2.42 0.28 -27.73
CA GLU A 85 -1.63 0.03 -26.51
C GLU A 85 -0.26 0.70 -26.56
N LEU A 86 0.30 0.90 -27.75
CA LEU A 86 1.56 1.63 -27.93
C LEU A 86 1.37 3.15 -27.82
N ASP A 87 0.13 3.64 -27.74
CA ASP A 87 -0.18 5.07 -27.78
C ASP A 87 0.32 5.72 -29.09
N GLU A 88 0.07 5.03 -30.21
CA GLU A 88 0.37 5.43 -31.60
C GLU A 88 -0.89 5.47 -32.50
N GLU A 89 -2.04 5.07 -31.96
CA GLU A 89 -3.34 5.12 -32.63
C GLU A 89 -4.43 5.56 -31.62
N PRO A 90 -5.39 6.42 -32.01
CA PRO A 90 -6.53 6.73 -31.16
C PRO A 90 -7.30 5.47 -30.72
N PRO A 91 -7.79 5.41 -29.47
CA PRO A 91 -8.58 4.29 -29.00
C PRO A 91 -9.88 4.13 -29.81
N HIS A 92 -10.32 2.89 -29.96
CA HIS A 92 -11.61 2.56 -30.57
C HIS A 92 -12.75 2.76 -29.56
N PHE A 93 -13.99 2.53 -29.99
CA PHE A 93 -15.11 2.49 -29.04
C PHE A 93 -14.95 1.35 -28.01
N PRO A 94 -15.53 1.51 -26.80
CA PRO A 94 -15.52 0.47 -25.78
C PRO A 94 -16.02 -0.87 -26.30
N ASN A 95 -15.37 -1.95 -25.85
CA ASN A 95 -15.80 -3.30 -26.11
C ASN A 95 -17.24 -3.52 -25.60
N ARG A 96 -18.16 -3.83 -26.53
CA ARG A 96 -19.59 -4.02 -26.23
C ARG A 96 -19.86 -5.19 -25.29
N GLU A 97 -19.10 -6.28 -25.38
CA GLU A 97 -19.24 -7.44 -24.48
C GLU A 97 -18.84 -7.06 -23.05
N ALA A 98 -17.73 -6.33 -22.89
CA ALA A 98 -17.29 -5.82 -21.59
C ALA A 98 -18.31 -4.85 -20.98
N LEU A 99 -18.87 -3.96 -21.80
CA LEU A 99 -19.92 -3.04 -21.37
C LEU A 99 -21.20 -3.78 -20.95
N GLU A 100 -21.63 -4.78 -21.71
CA GLU A 100 -22.81 -5.59 -21.37
C GLU A 100 -22.64 -6.32 -20.04
N ILE A 101 -21.44 -6.87 -19.77
CA ILE A 101 -21.11 -7.50 -18.49
C ILE A 101 -21.20 -6.48 -17.34
N ALA A 102 -20.67 -5.28 -17.53
CA ALA A 102 -20.73 -4.22 -16.52
C ALA A 102 -22.16 -3.76 -16.23
N LEU A 103 -23.00 -3.64 -17.27
CA LEU A 103 -24.43 -3.31 -17.13
C LEU A 103 -25.21 -4.41 -16.41
N LYS A 104 -24.95 -5.69 -16.72
CA LYS A 104 -25.54 -6.84 -15.99
C LYS A 104 -25.14 -6.81 -14.52
N ALA A 105 -23.87 -6.56 -14.22
CA ALA A 105 -23.39 -6.44 -12.84
C ALA A 105 -24.08 -5.28 -12.11
N ALA A 106 -24.26 -4.13 -12.77
CA ALA A 106 -24.98 -3.00 -12.20
C ALA A 106 -26.44 -3.34 -11.84
N LEU A 107 -27.17 -4.01 -12.73
CA LEU A 107 -28.54 -4.44 -12.46
C LEU A 107 -28.62 -5.46 -11.32
N MET A 108 -27.71 -6.44 -11.28
CA MET A 108 -27.67 -7.44 -10.20
C MET A 108 -27.27 -6.85 -8.84
N LEU A 109 -26.60 -5.70 -8.84
CA LEU A 109 -26.27 -4.91 -7.65
C LEU A 109 -27.28 -3.79 -7.38
N ASN A 110 -28.46 -3.84 -7.98
CA ASN A 110 -29.54 -2.86 -7.82
C ASN A 110 -29.09 -1.41 -8.06
N ALA A 111 -28.08 -1.20 -8.89
CA ALA A 111 -27.52 0.11 -9.17
C ALA A 111 -28.30 0.82 -10.29
N LYS A 112 -28.32 2.15 -10.23
CA LYS A 112 -28.89 3.00 -11.27
C LYS A 112 -27.83 3.23 -12.35
N ILE A 113 -28.05 2.64 -13.52
CA ILE A 113 -27.22 2.85 -14.71
C ILE A 113 -27.32 4.32 -15.14
N VAL A 114 -26.20 4.89 -15.60
CA VAL A 114 -26.15 6.25 -16.14
C VAL A 114 -26.77 6.31 -17.54
N ASP A 115 -27.43 7.42 -17.87
CA ASP A 115 -28.10 7.59 -19.17
C ASP A 115 -27.10 7.69 -20.33
N GLU A 116 -25.92 8.26 -20.07
CA GLU A 116 -24.82 8.39 -21.02
C GLU A 116 -23.49 8.09 -20.34
N ILE A 117 -22.66 7.29 -21.00
CA ILE A 117 -21.35 6.87 -20.49
C ILE A 117 -20.27 7.72 -21.13
N HIS A 118 -19.52 8.43 -20.29
CA HIS A 118 -18.39 9.26 -20.70
C HIS A 118 -17.07 8.59 -20.32
N VAL A 119 -16.12 8.54 -21.25
CA VAL A 119 -14.78 8.01 -21.02
C VAL A 119 -13.90 9.09 -20.40
N MET A 120 -13.46 8.87 -19.17
CA MET A 120 -12.56 9.76 -18.44
C MET A 120 -11.11 9.29 -18.55
N ARG A 121 -10.17 10.19 -18.31
CA ARG A 121 -8.72 9.92 -18.29
C ARG A 121 -8.20 10.15 -16.87
N LYS A 122 -8.01 9.08 -16.11
CA LYS A 122 -7.44 9.12 -14.76
C LYS A 122 -5.91 9.11 -14.90
N THR A 123 -5.25 10.19 -14.52
CA THR A 123 -3.78 10.33 -14.65
C THR A 123 -3.05 9.20 -13.91
N VAL A 124 -2.07 8.59 -14.57
CA VAL A 124 -1.23 7.51 -14.03
C VAL A 124 0.24 7.84 -14.27
N ILE A 125 0.97 8.08 -13.19
CA ILE A 125 2.33 8.65 -13.21
C ILE A 125 3.46 7.61 -13.15
N ASP A 126 3.14 6.35 -12.87
CA ASP A 126 4.16 5.32 -12.63
C ASP A 126 4.72 4.68 -13.92
N GLY A 127 4.16 5.04 -15.09
CA GLY A 127 4.51 4.43 -16.36
C GLY A 127 3.71 3.18 -16.72
N SER A 128 2.77 2.71 -15.90
CA SER A 128 2.01 1.48 -16.18
C SER A 128 0.96 1.65 -17.30
N ASN A 129 0.62 2.88 -17.68
CA ASN A 129 -0.17 3.21 -18.87
C ASN A 129 0.71 4.01 -19.84
N THR A 130 0.81 3.53 -21.09
CA THR A 130 1.64 4.15 -22.15
C THR A 130 1.25 5.57 -22.48
N SER A 131 -0.05 5.88 -22.39
CA SER A 131 -0.63 7.21 -22.59
C SER A 131 -0.51 8.16 -21.38
N GLY A 132 0.01 7.67 -20.24
CA GLY A 132 0.07 8.45 -18.99
C GLY A 132 -1.27 8.59 -18.25
N PHE A 133 -2.31 7.90 -18.70
CA PHE A 133 -3.60 7.84 -18.02
C PHE A 133 -4.31 6.50 -18.26
N GLN A 134 -5.17 6.12 -17.33
CA GLN A 134 -6.09 5.00 -17.44
C GLN A 134 -7.44 5.53 -17.96
N ARG A 135 -8.02 4.87 -18.96
CA ARG A 135 -9.39 5.17 -19.40
C ARG A 135 -10.39 4.47 -18.47
N THR A 136 -11.27 5.24 -17.85
CA THR A 136 -12.27 4.78 -16.88
C THR A 136 -13.64 5.34 -17.24
N MET A 137 -14.67 4.51 -17.18
CA MET A 137 -16.07 4.87 -17.44
C MET A 137 -16.93 4.61 -16.20
N LEU A 138 -17.71 5.60 -15.77
CA LEU A 138 -18.75 5.39 -14.76
C LEU A 138 -19.94 4.70 -15.43
N ILE A 139 -20.34 3.53 -14.92
CA ILE A 139 -21.42 2.72 -15.50
C ILE A 139 -22.72 2.87 -14.70
N ALA A 140 -22.62 2.85 -13.38
CA ALA A 140 -23.79 2.94 -12.51
C ALA A 140 -23.46 3.55 -11.15
N LEU A 141 -24.49 4.07 -10.49
CA LEU A 141 -24.44 4.72 -9.20
C LEU A 141 -25.48 4.16 -8.23
N ASN A 142 -25.27 4.38 -6.94
CA ASN A 142 -26.28 4.19 -5.89
C ASN A 142 -26.91 2.79 -5.85
N GLY A 143 -26.11 1.77 -6.11
CA GLY A 143 -26.51 0.38 -5.94
C GLY A 143 -26.48 -0.06 -4.48
N PHE A 144 -26.84 -1.31 -4.26
CA PHE A 144 -26.73 -1.94 -2.96
C PHE A 144 -26.71 -3.46 -3.02
N LEU A 145 -26.18 -4.03 -1.95
CA LEU A 145 -26.14 -5.45 -1.70
C LEU A 145 -26.72 -5.75 -0.31
N GLU A 146 -27.61 -6.74 -0.22
CA GLU A 146 -28.10 -7.23 1.06
C GLU A 146 -27.14 -8.25 1.66
N THR A 147 -26.84 -8.12 2.95
CA THR A 147 -26.05 -9.07 3.72
C THR A 147 -26.82 -9.57 4.94
N SER A 148 -26.35 -10.65 5.57
CA SER A 148 -26.89 -11.16 6.83
C SER A 148 -26.91 -10.14 7.98
N GLN A 149 -26.13 -9.07 7.86
CA GLN A 149 -25.96 -8.00 8.86
C GLN A 149 -26.48 -6.65 8.37
N GLY A 150 -27.28 -6.64 7.29
CA GLY A 150 -27.91 -5.45 6.74
C GLY A 150 -27.43 -5.09 5.34
N LYS A 151 -27.96 -3.98 4.84
CA LYS A 151 -27.70 -3.47 3.49
C LYS A 151 -26.37 -2.73 3.44
N ILE A 152 -25.58 -2.96 2.40
CA ILE A 152 -24.34 -2.24 2.09
C ILE A 152 -24.52 -1.51 0.77
N GLY A 153 -24.22 -0.21 0.76
CA GLY A 153 -24.31 0.60 -0.46
C GLY A 153 -23.16 0.31 -1.43
N ILE A 154 -23.46 0.41 -2.72
CA ILE A 154 -22.52 0.34 -3.84
C ILE A 154 -22.56 1.71 -4.53
N PRO A 155 -21.79 2.70 -4.06
CA PRO A 155 -21.87 4.08 -4.56
C PRO A 155 -21.56 4.17 -6.06
N THR A 156 -20.57 3.42 -6.54
CA THR A 156 -20.07 3.48 -7.92
C THR A 156 -19.75 2.09 -8.47
N ILE A 157 -20.04 1.92 -9.76
CA ILE A 157 -19.56 0.80 -10.57
C ILE A 157 -18.91 1.41 -11.81
N CYS A 158 -17.65 1.09 -12.05
CA CYS A 158 -16.87 1.60 -13.17
C CYS A 158 -16.39 0.46 -14.08
N LEU A 159 -16.17 0.77 -15.35
CA LEU A 159 -15.49 -0.09 -16.31
C LEU A 159 -14.26 0.63 -16.84
N GLU A 160 -13.09 0.03 -16.67
CA GLU A 160 -11.81 0.67 -16.97
C GLU A 160 -10.80 -0.29 -17.59
N GLU A 161 -9.68 0.26 -18.07
CA GLU A 161 -8.54 -0.51 -18.57
C GLU A 161 -7.68 -1.00 -17.41
N ASP A 162 -7.26 -2.26 -17.41
CA ASP A 162 -6.17 -2.68 -16.54
C ASP A 162 -4.82 -2.14 -17.04
N ALA A 163 -3.87 -1.97 -16.12
CA ALA A 163 -2.56 -1.41 -16.42
C ALA A 163 -1.57 -2.46 -16.94
N ALA A 164 -0.48 -2.03 -17.57
CA ALA A 164 0.61 -2.92 -18.00
C ALA A 164 1.22 -3.71 -16.83
N ARG A 165 1.77 -4.90 -17.09
CA ARG A 165 2.48 -5.67 -16.06
C ARG A 165 3.87 -5.13 -15.88
N LYS A 166 4.28 -4.86 -14.63
CA LYS A 166 5.66 -4.54 -14.32
C LYS A 166 6.50 -5.82 -14.33
N ILE A 167 7.49 -5.89 -15.21
CA ILE A 167 8.36 -7.06 -15.38
C ILE A 167 9.64 -6.91 -14.56
N ALA A 168 10.24 -5.72 -14.60
CA ALA A 168 11.45 -5.43 -13.86
C ALA A 168 11.54 -3.95 -13.49
N GLU A 169 12.28 -3.66 -12.42
CA GLU A 169 12.69 -2.29 -12.06
C GLU A 169 14.18 -2.33 -11.71
N LYS A 170 14.94 -1.46 -12.35
CA LYS A 170 16.36 -1.20 -12.09
C LYS A 170 16.54 0.29 -11.78
N GLU A 171 17.72 0.67 -11.33
CA GLU A 171 18.01 2.07 -11.05
C GLU A 171 17.84 2.92 -12.32
N GLY A 172 16.85 3.82 -12.31
CA GLY A 172 16.53 4.69 -13.45
C GLY A 172 15.73 4.05 -14.59
N GLU A 173 15.32 2.79 -14.49
CA GLU A 173 14.64 2.07 -15.58
C GLU A 173 13.51 1.16 -15.05
N VAL A 174 12.35 1.20 -15.71
CA VAL A 174 11.24 0.28 -15.43
C VAL A 174 10.79 -0.39 -16.72
N ILE A 175 10.65 -1.72 -16.68
CA ILE A 175 10.20 -2.53 -17.81
C ILE A 175 8.75 -2.95 -17.56
N TYR A 176 7.87 -2.59 -18.48
CA TYR A 176 6.45 -2.93 -18.49
C TYR A 176 6.13 -3.80 -19.70
N ARG A 177 5.22 -4.77 -19.54
CA ARG A 177 4.68 -5.58 -20.63
C ARG A 177 3.22 -5.23 -20.89
N LEU A 178 2.91 -4.99 -22.16
CA LEU A 178 1.63 -4.41 -22.60
C LEU A 178 0.53 -5.45 -22.84
N ASP A 179 0.83 -6.73 -22.64
CA ASP A 179 -0.14 -7.83 -22.79
C ASP A 179 -1.39 -7.64 -21.91
N ARG A 180 -1.20 -7.12 -20.69
CA ARG A 180 -2.29 -6.79 -19.75
C ARG A 180 -2.91 -5.42 -19.97
N LEU A 181 -2.17 -4.47 -20.55
CA LEU A 181 -2.68 -3.11 -20.76
C LEU A 181 -3.95 -3.16 -21.62
N GLY A 182 -5.03 -2.56 -21.14
CA GLY A 182 -6.30 -2.49 -21.86
C GLY A 182 -7.24 -3.67 -21.63
N ILE A 183 -6.87 -4.70 -20.86
CA ILE A 183 -7.83 -5.74 -20.46
C ILE A 183 -8.98 -5.08 -19.68
N PRO A 184 -10.26 -5.34 -19.98
CA PRO A 184 -11.35 -4.67 -19.29
C PRO A 184 -11.42 -5.10 -17.83
N LEU A 185 -11.65 -4.12 -16.96
CA LEU A 185 -11.67 -4.26 -15.52
C LEU A 185 -12.96 -3.62 -15.00
N ILE A 186 -13.81 -4.41 -14.35
CA ILE A 186 -14.93 -3.85 -13.62
C ILE A 186 -14.48 -3.51 -12.20
N GLU A 187 -14.71 -2.27 -11.78
CA GLU A 187 -14.47 -1.79 -10.41
C GLU A 187 -15.81 -1.63 -9.71
N ILE A 188 -15.95 -2.26 -8.55
CA ILE A 188 -17.12 -2.16 -7.68
C ILE A 188 -16.66 -1.67 -6.32
N SER A 189 -17.09 -0.48 -5.94
CA SER A 189 -16.79 0.13 -4.64
C SER A 189 -17.96 -0.02 -3.68
N THR A 190 -17.68 -0.19 -2.39
CA THR A 190 -18.69 -0.27 -1.32
C THR A 190 -18.62 0.96 -0.41
N THR A 191 -19.75 1.29 0.23
CA THR A 191 -19.76 2.25 1.34
C THR A 191 -18.95 1.74 2.53
N SER A 192 -18.47 2.65 3.38
CA SER A 192 -17.72 2.32 4.61
C SER A 192 -18.55 1.72 5.77
N GLU A 193 -19.76 1.23 5.48
CA GLU A 193 -20.74 0.80 6.48
C GLU A 193 -20.59 -0.67 6.90
N ILE A 194 -19.61 -1.39 6.37
CA ILE A 194 -19.35 -2.78 6.79
C ILE A 194 -18.83 -2.77 8.24
N LYS A 195 -19.53 -3.48 9.13
CA LYS A 195 -19.35 -3.40 10.59
C LYS A 195 -18.58 -4.58 11.19
N SER A 196 -18.37 -5.66 10.44
CA SER A 196 -17.66 -6.84 10.92
C SER A 196 -16.77 -7.47 9.84
N PRO A 197 -15.68 -8.15 10.24
CA PRO A 197 -14.86 -8.92 9.32
C PRO A 197 -15.65 -9.96 8.52
N GLU A 198 -16.64 -10.59 9.16
CA GLU A 198 -17.51 -11.59 8.56
C GLU A 198 -18.46 -10.98 7.53
N GLN A 199 -19.01 -9.79 7.79
CA GLN A 199 -19.81 -9.05 6.80
C GLN A 199 -18.96 -8.66 5.59
N ALA A 200 -17.71 -8.24 5.79
CA ALA A 200 -16.80 -7.90 4.69
C ALA A 200 -16.58 -9.09 3.75
N ARG A 201 -16.34 -10.28 4.33
CA ARG A 201 -16.23 -11.52 3.55
C ARG A 201 -17.52 -11.83 2.80
N GLU A 202 -18.69 -11.71 3.44
CA GLU A 202 -19.97 -11.97 2.81
C GLU A 202 -20.21 -11.05 1.60
N VAL A 203 -19.90 -9.75 1.74
CA VAL A 203 -19.99 -8.76 0.64
C VAL A 203 -19.11 -9.18 -0.53
N ALA A 204 -17.84 -9.48 -0.25
CA ALA A 204 -16.88 -9.89 -1.26
C ALA A 204 -17.27 -11.20 -1.97
N GLU A 205 -17.77 -12.17 -1.21
CA GLU A 205 -18.25 -13.45 -1.71
C GLU A 205 -19.49 -13.29 -2.60
N LYS A 206 -20.44 -12.44 -2.21
CA LYS A 206 -21.64 -12.15 -3.00
C LYS A 206 -21.30 -11.41 -4.28
N ILE A 207 -20.47 -10.37 -4.24
CA ILE A 207 -20.00 -9.65 -5.45
C ILE A 207 -19.27 -10.63 -6.37
N GLY A 208 -18.33 -11.42 -5.85
CA GLY A 208 -17.63 -12.43 -6.62
C GLY A 208 -18.58 -13.48 -7.22
N THR A 209 -19.65 -13.85 -6.52
CA THR A 209 -20.66 -14.79 -7.02
C THR A 209 -21.52 -14.18 -8.12
N ILE A 210 -21.96 -12.93 -7.99
CA ILE A 210 -22.65 -12.19 -9.06
C ILE A 210 -21.81 -12.16 -10.32
N LEU A 211 -20.55 -11.76 -10.21
CA LEU A 211 -19.61 -11.70 -11.33
C LEU A 211 -19.38 -13.08 -11.98
N ARG A 212 -19.31 -14.14 -11.17
CA ARG A 212 -19.23 -15.52 -11.67
C ARG A 212 -20.49 -16.00 -12.39
N LEU A 213 -21.67 -15.59 -11.91
CA LEU A 213 -22.96 -15.96 -12.52
C LEU A 213 -23.18 -15.28 -13.87
N ILE A 214 -22.74 -14.02 -14.01
CA ILE A 214 -22.77 -13.31 -15.30
C ILE A 214 -21.87 -14.03 -16.32
N GLY A 215 -20.78 -14.65 -15.86
CA GLY A 215 -19.80 -15.31 -16.70
C GLY A 215 -18.85 -14.31 -17.35
N LYS A 216 -17.91 -14.82 -18.19
CA LYS A 216 -16.92 -13.99 -18.89
C LYS A 216 -16.08 -13.10 -17.95
N VAL A 217 -15.76 -13.63 -16.78
CA VAL A 217 -14.76 -13.07 -15.87
C VAL A 217 -13.53 -13.95 -15.88
N ARG A 218 -12.35 -13.34 -15.91
CA ARG A 218 -11.09 -14.10 -15.88
C ARG A 218 -10.95 -14.79 -14.53
N ARG A 219 -10.29 -15.95 -14.56
CA ARG A 219 -10.06 -16.79 -13.38
C ARG A 219 -8.56 -17.01 -13.19
N GLY A 220 -8.17 -17.24 -11.95
CA GLY A 220 -6.76 -17.46 -11.59
C GLY A 220 -6.16 -16.29 -10.82
N ILE A 221 -4.93 -16.49 -10.38
CA ILE A 221 -4.19 -15.53 -9.55
C ILE A 221 -4.02 -14.22 -10.33
N GLY A 222 -4.25 -13.09 -9.66
CA GLY A 222 -4.08 -11.76 -10.25
C GLY A 222 -5.21 -11.26 -11.15
N THR A 223 -6.29 -12.04 -11.32
CA THR A 223 -7.48 -11.62 -12.10
C THR A 223 -8.48 -10.81 -11.29
N ILE A 224 -8.42 -10.93 -9.95
CA ILE A 224 -9.19 -10.14 -9.00
C ILE A 224 -8.26 -9.41 -8.05
N ARG A 225 -8.53 -8.13 -7.80
CA ARG A 225 -7.88 -7.31 -6.78
C ARG A 225 -8.97 -6.81 -5.83
N GLN A 226 -8.69 -6.88 -4.53
CA GLN A 226 -9.60 -6.42 -3.51
C GLN A 226 -8.81 -5.58 -2.53
N ASP A 227 -9.17 -4.31 -2.44
CA ASP A 227 -8.55 -3.35 -1.55
C ASP A 227 -9.53 -3.08 -0.40
N VAL A 228 -9.05 -3.15 0.83
CA VAL A 228 -9.87 -3.08 2.04
C VAL A 228 -9.50 -1.83 2.83
N ASN A 229 -10.46 -0.92 2.98
CA ASN A 229 -10.33 0.32 3.71
C ASN A 229 -10.86 0.16 5.13
N ILE A 230 -10.03 0.31 6.15
CA ILE A 230 -10.37 -0.01 7.55
C ILE A 230 -10.14 1.21 8.43
N SER A 231 -11.09 1.46 9.34
CA SER A 231 -10.94 2.46 10.41
C SER A 231 -11.72 2.06 11.66
N ILE A 232 -11.24 2.51 12.83
CA ILE A 232 -11.92 2.38 14.11
C ILE A 232 -12.01 3.73 14.82
N ASP A 233 -12.82 3.82 15.87
CA ASP A 233 -12.92 5.01 16.73
C ASP A 233 -11.53 5.43 17.23
N LYS A 234 -11.24 6.73 17.17
CA LYS A 234 -9.93 7.33 17.51
C LYS A 234 -8.73 6.88 16.67
N GLY A 235 -8.96 6.03 15.65
CA GLY A 235 -7.99 5.62 14.64
C GLY A 235 -8.04 6.51 13.39
N ASN A 236 -7.51 6.00 12.28
CA ASN A 236 -7.55 6.65 10.98
C ASN A 236 -7.89 5.63 9.88
N ARG A 237 -8.36 6.12 8.72
CA ARG A 237 -8.56 5.28 7.54
C ARG A 237 -7.21 4.78 7.03
N VAL A 238 -7.10 3.46 6.93
CA VAL A 238 -5.95 2.74 6.38
C VAL A 238 -6.44 1.87 5.24
N GLU A 239 -5.78 1.99 4.10
CA GLU A 239 -6.11 1.22 2.89
C GLU A 239 -5.14 0.03 2.81
N ILE A 240 -5.67 -1.19 2.79
CA ILE A 240 -4.87 -2.40 2.64
C ILE A 240 -5.09 -2.97 1.24
N LYS A 241 -4.06 -2.89 0.40
CA LYS A 241 -4.11 -3.31 -1.00
C LYS A 241 -3.78 -4.78 -1.21
N GLY A 242 -4.40 -5.36 -2.22
CA GLY A 242 -4.01 -6.66 -2.79
C GLY A 242 -4.46 -7.87 -1.97
N VAL A 243 -5.64 -7.81 -1.36
CA VAL A 243 -6.24 -8.96 -0.65
C VAL A 243 -6.85 -9.94 -1.67
N GLN A 244 -6.03 -10.84 -2.22
CA GLN A 244 -6.50 -11.73 -3.29
C GLN A 244 -7.42 -12.86 -2.79
N ASP A 245 -7.14 -13.45 -1.62
CA ASP A 245 -7.93 -14.54 -1.05
C ASP A 245 -9.08 -14.01 -0.19
N LEU A 246 -10.31 -14.38 -0.55
CA LEU A 246 -11.53 -14.05 0.22
C LEU A 246 -11.45 -14.49 1.69
N ARG A 247 -10.77 -15.61 1.97
CA ARG A 247 -10.59 -16.14 3.33
C ARG A 247 -9.65 -15.28 4.17
N LEU A 248 -8.81 -14.48 3.52
CA LEU A 248 -7.85 -13.60 4.16
C LEU A 248 -8.48 -12.27 4.62
N ILE A 249 -9.58 -11.83 4.00
CA ILE A 249 -10.26 -10.57 4.32
C ILE A 249 -10.58 -10.45 5.82
N PRO A 250 -11.23 -11.43 6.49
CA PRO A 250 -11.51 -11.30 7.91
C PRO A 250 -10.25 -11.19 8.77
N LYS A 251 -9.17 -11.88 8.37
CA LYS A 251 -7.89 -11.88 9.09
C LYS A 251 -7.20 -10.53 8.99
N VAL A 252 -7.17 -9.96 7.78
CA VAL A 252 -6.62 -8.62 7.51
C VAL A 252 -7.32 -7.56 8.33
N ILE A 253 -8.65 -7.58 8.37
CA ILE A 253 -9.43 -6.64 9.18
C ILE A 253 -9.12 -6.81 10.66
N LYS A 254 -9.07 -8.06 11.16
CA LYS A 254 -8.75 -8.35 12.58
C LYS A 254 -7.37 -7.86 12.98
N GLU A 255 -6.35 -8.10 12.15
CA GLU A 255 -4.98 -7.66 12.44
C GLU A 255 -4.83 -6.14 12.36
N GLU A 256 -5.50 -5.48 11.41
CA GLU A 256 -5.49 -4.02 11.32
C GLU A 256 -6.19 -3.37 12.52
N VAL A 257 -7.34 -3.90 12.95
CA VAL A 257 -8.03 -3.42 14.17
C VAL A 257 -7.11 -3.56 15.38
N LYS A 258 -6.43 -4.71 15.54
CA LYS A 258 -5.45 -4.90 16.63
C LYS A 258 -4.29 -3.91 16.53
N ARG A 259 -3.79 -3.64 15.33
CA ARG A 259 -2.71 -2.66 15.10
C ARG A 259 -3.13 -1.26 15.52
N GLN A 260 -4.28 -0.78 15.03
CA GLN A 260 -4.79 0.55 15.38
C GLN A 260 -5.03 0.68 16.88
N LEU A 261 -5.61 -0.34 17.53
CA LEU A 261 -5.78 -0.35 18.99
C LEU A 261 -4.46 -0.23 19.75
N LYS A 262 -3.40 -0.91 19.30
CA LYS A 262 -2.07 -0.81 19.92
C LYS A 262 -1.48 0.59 19.74
N LEU A 263 -1.59 1.18 18.56
CA LEU A 263 -1.10 2.54 18.31
C LEU A 263 -1.89 3.59 19.10
N ILE A 264 -3.20 3.42 19.25
CA ILE A 264 -4.02 4.30 20.11
C ILE A 264 -3.55 4.19 21.56
N LYS A 265 -3.29 2.98 22.09
CA LYS A 265 -2.74 2.80 23.44
C LYS A 265 -1.38 3.48 23.61
N VAL A 266 -0.50 3.39 22.61
CA VAL A 266 0.78 4.10 22.61
C VAL A 266 0.55 5.61 22.68
N ARG A 267 -0.36 6.14 21.86
CA ARG A 267 -0.73 7.56 21.88
C ARG A 267 -1.22 8.01 23.25
N GLU A 268 -2.16 7.28 23.85
CA GLU A 268 -2.71 7.66 25.17
C GLU A 268 -1.61 7.64 26.25
N LYS A 269 -0.72 6.63 26.26
CA LYS A 269 0.43 6.61 27.18
C LYS A 269 1.40 7.77 26.96
N LEU A 270 1.66 8.15 25.71
CA LEU A 270 2.51 9.32 25.41
C LEU A 270 1.86 10.61 25.89
N ARG A 271 0.53 10.74 25.78
CA ARG A 271 -0.24 11.87 26.31
C ARG A 271 -0.24 11.92 27.83
N GLU A 272 -0.41 10.78 28.50
CA GLU A 272 -0.31 10.66 29.97
C GLU A 272 1.08 11.09 30.48
N ARG A 273 2.14 10.75 29.72
CA ARG A 273 3.53 11.19 29.98
C ARG A 273 3.81 12.65 29.58
N GLY A 274 2.82 13.38 29.06
CA GLY A 274 2.98 14.77 28.63
C GLY A 274 3.92 14.95 27.43
N ILE A 275 4.14 13.91 26.63
CA ILE A 275 5.05 13.96 25.48
C ILE A 275 4.38 14.65 24.29
N ARG A 276 5.10 15.60 23.70
CA ARG A 276 4.71 16.37 22.51
C ARG A 276 5.80 16.26 21.46
N GLU A 277 5.49 16.61 20.22
CA GLU A 277 6.44 16.50 19.11
C GLU A 277 7.71 17.34 19.33
N GLU A 278 7.59 18.49 20.01
CA GLU A 278 8.72 19.36 20.39
C GLU A 278 9.73 18.69 21.35
N HIS A 279 9.31 17.65 22.08
CA HIS A 279 10.20 16.88 22.94
C HIS A 279 11.04 15.84 22.18
N LEU A 280 10.77 15.64 20.89
CA LEU A 280 11.48 14.70 20.03
C LEU A 280 12.48 15.46 19.15
N GLU A 281 13.71 15.57 19.65
CA GLU A 281 14.81 16.31 19.02
C GLU A 281 15.57 15.47 17.98
N GLU A 282 16.03 16.11 16.90
CA GLU A 282 16.92 15.52 15.89
C GLU A 282 18.38 15.44 16.39
N ASN A 283 18.62 14.77 17.52
CA ASN A 283 19.95 14.56 18.08
C ASN A 283 20.47 13.14 17.79
N PHE A 284 21.19 12.97 16.68
CA PHE A 284 21.78 11.70 16.27
C PHE A 284 23.23 11.59 16.74
N LEU A 285 23.49 10.71 17.70
CA LEU A 285 24.82 10.56 18.31
C LEU A 285 25.53 9.31 17.82
N ASP A 286 26.83 9.43 17.53
CA ASP A 286 27.68 8.28 17.19
C ASP A 286 28.03 7.51 18.47
N VAL A 287 27.55 6.27 18.57
CA VAL A 287 27.81 5.36 19.68
C VAL A 287 28.68 4.18 19.27
N THR A 288 29.36 4.26 18.13
CA THR A 288 30.20 3.18 17.56
C THR A 288 31.24 2.67 18.54
N SER A 289 31.82 3.56 19.36
CA SER A 289 32.83 3.19 20.35
C SER A 289 32.32 2.24 21.44
N VAL A 290 31.01 2.08 21.63
CA VAL A 290 30.45 1.06 22.54
C VAL A 290 30.56 -0.35 21.96
N PHE A 291 30.55 -0.47 20.63
CA PHE A 291 30.39 -1.76 19.94
C PHE A 291 31.69 -2.29 19.31
N LEU A 292 32.85 -1.75 19.69
CA LEU A 292 34.15 -2.17 19.13
C LEU A 292 34.46 -3.65 19.39
N GLU A 293 34.09 -4.14 20.58
CA GLU A 293 34.31 -5.54 21.00
C GLU A 293 33.01 -6.34 21.07
N THR A 294 31.98 -5.91 20.33
CA THR A 294 30.65 -6.51 20.46
C THR A 294 30.60 -7.98 20.03
N ASN A 295 29.75 -8.76 20.71
CA ASN A 295 29.46 -10.14 20.31
C ASN A 295 28.42 -10.23 19.18
N SER A 296 27.76 -9.13 18.84
CA SER A 296 26.81 -9.07 17.75
C SER A 296 27.50 -9.23 16.39
N LYS A 297 27.30 -10.39 15.75
CA LYS A 297 27.84 -10.68 14.41
C LYS A 297 27.41 -9.62 13.39
N MET A 298 26.14 -9.20 13.44
CA MET A 298 25.57 -8.18 12.55
C MET A 298 26.32 -6.85 12.64
N ILE A 299 26.56 -6.36 13.86
CA ILE A 299 27.25 -5.07 14.07
C ILE A 299 28.71 -5.19 13.65
N ARG A 300 29.41 -6.25 14.07
CA ARG A 300 30.82 -6.47 13.70
C ARG A 300 31.05 -6.50 12.20
N GLU A 301 30.22 -7.22 11.44
CA GLU A 301 30.34 -7.29 9.98
C GLU A 301 30.14 -5.92 9.32
N LYS A 302 29.16 -5.15 9.78
CA LYS A 302 28.92 -3.78 9.30
C LYS A 302 30.06 -2.82 9.64
N LEU A 303 30.60 -2.89 10.86
CA LEU A 303 31.74 -2.06 11.27
C LEU A 303 32.99 -2.37 10.44
N LYS A 304 33.26 -3.64 10.13
CA LYS A 304 34.35 -4.04 9.22
C LYS A 304 34.17 -3.49 7.80
N ALA A 305 32.92 -3.30 7.37
CA ALA A 305 32.59 -2.67 6.09
C ALA A 305 32.63 -1.13 6.14
N GLY A 306 33.15 -0.51 7.22
CA GLY A 306 33.27 0.94 7.36
C GLY A 306 31.98 1.66 7.79
N CYS A 307 30.94 0.92 8.19
CA CYS A 307 29.72 1.51 8.76
C CYS A 307 29.95 1.95 10.22
N LYS A 308 29.02 2.76 10.74
CA LYS A 308 29.01 3.26 12.12
C LYS A 308 27.68 2.92 12.80
N VAL A 309 27.64 3.03 14.13
CA VAL A 309 26.42 2.89 14.93
C VAL A 309 25.98 4.27 15.41
N PHE A 310 24.82 4.73 14.93
CA PHE A 310 24.20 5.96 15.41
C PHE A 310 23.01 5.64 16.30
N GLY A 311 22.84 6.43 17.35
CA GLY A 311 21.75 6.34 18.30
C GLY A 311 20.89 7.59 18.35
N LEU A 312 19.62 7.40 18.66
CA LEU A 312 18.62 8.45 18.87
C LEU A 312 17.91 8.19 20.20
N LYS A 313 17.87 9.20 21.07
CA LYS A 313 17.06 9.19 22.29
C LYS A 313 15.60 9.51 21.96
N LEU A 314 14.66 8.75 22.53
CA LEU A 314 13.22 8.97 22.40
C LEU A 314 12.61 9.19 23.78
N LYS A 315 12.28 10.46 24.08
CA LYS A 315 11.78 10.85 25.39
C LYS A 315 10.40 10.26 25.68
N GLY A 316 10.24 9.55 26.78
CA GLY A 316 8.95 8.96 27.18
C GLY A 316 8.49 7.75 26.36
N PHE A 317 9.36 7.12 25.55
CA PHE A 317 9.01 5.95 24.72
C PHE A 317 9.36 4.58 25.35
N SER A 318 9.87 4.56 26.59
CA SER A 318 10.20 3.30 27.29
C SER A 318 9.00 2.37 27.35
N SER A 319 9.20 1.08 27.02
CA SER A 319 8.20 0.01 26.91
C SER A 319 7.16 0.14 25.78
N LEU A 320 7.22 1.20 24.95
CA LEU A 320 6.27 1.43 23.87
C LEU A 320 6.74 0.89 22.51
N LEU A 321 8.02 0.55 22.38
CA LEU A 321 8.62 0.07 21.12
C LEU A 321 8.48 -1.45 20.94
N LYS A 322 8.35 -2.22 22.03
CA LYS A 322 8.31 -3.70 22.03
C LYS A 322 7.19 -4.33 21.18
N GLU A 323 6.10 -3.60 20.93
CA GLU A 323 4.93 -4.13 20.22
C GLU A 323 4.83 -3.66 18.76
N ALA A 324 3.74 -2.98 18.38
CA ALA A 324 3.47 -2.60 17.00
C ALA A 324 4.41 -1.47 16.53
N LEU A 325 4.77 -0.54 17.42
CA LEU A 325 5.49 0.67 17.05
C LEU A 325 6.91 0.39 16.56
N GLY A 326 7.69 -0.45 17.25
CA GLY A 326 9.06 -0.79 16.80
C GLY A 326 9.08 -1.46 15.43
N LYS A 327 8.12 -2.36 15.17
CA LYS A 327 7.94 -2.98 13.85
C LYS A 327 7.58 -1.97 12.77
N GLU A 328 6.69 -1.01 13.06
CA GLU A 328 6.32 0.03 12.11
C GLU A 328 7.46 0.99 11.80
N ILE A 329 8.22 1.40 12.81
CA ILE A 329 9.41 2.22 12.60
C ILE A 329 10.40 1.46 11.70
N ALA A 330 10.64 0.17 11.96
CA ALA A 330 11.50 -0.64 11.12
C ALA A 330 10.98 -0.75 9.67
N GLN A 331 9.66 -0.84 9.45
CA GLN A 331 9.06 -0.87 8.11
C GLN A 331 9.27 0.46 7.37
N TYR A 332 9.02 1.60 8.01
CA TYR A 332 9.23 2.93 7.45
C TYR A 332 10.70 3.14 7.04
N VAL A 333 11.63 2.74 7.91
CA VAL A 333 13.07 2.79 7.64
C VAL A 333 13.43 1.91 6.45
N LYS A 334 12.97 0.65 6.40
CA LYS A 334 13.24 -0.27 5.28
C LYS A 334 12.69 0.24 3.94
N ALA A 335 11.52 0.87 3.95
CA ALA A 335 10.88 1.37 2.73
C ALA A 335 11.59 2.59 2.14
N SER A 336 12.31 3.36 2.97
CA SER A 336 12.83 4.68 2.61
C SER A 336 14.37 4.77 2.60
N THR A 337 15.04 3.72 3.05
CA THR A 337 16.51 3.68 3.23
C THR A 337 17.09 2.33 2.82
N LYS A 338 18.41 2.29 2.64
CA LYS A 338 19.19 1.05 2.46
C LYS A 338 19.40 0.29 3.78
N ALA A 339 19.00 0.87 4.91
CA ALA A 339 19.13 0.21 6.19
C ALA A 339 18.16 -0.99 6.28
N LYS A 340 18.67 -2.12 6.79
CA LYS A 340 17.87 -3.35 6.94
C LYS A 340 16.86 -3.29 8.10
N GLY A 341 16.82 -2.20 8.85
CA GLY A 341 15.93 -2.02 10.00
C GLY A 341 16.56 -1.14 11.07
N ILE A 342 15.99 -1.23 12.27
CA ILE A 342 16.43 -0.53 13.47
C ILE A 342 16.69 -1.55 14.59
N LEU A 343 17.44 -1.12 15.60
CA LEU A 343 17.45 -1.77 16.91
C LEU A 343 16.87 -0.82 17.95
N HIS A 344 16.18 -1.29 18.99
CA HIS A 344 15.61 -0.41 20.01
C HIS A 344 15.75 -0.91 21.45
N SER A 345 15.69 0.01 22.41
CA SER A 345 15.90 -0.31 23.84
C SER A 345 15.01 -1.43 24.38
N ASP A 346 13.76 -1.53 23.92
CA ASP A 346 12.78 -2.48 24.47
C ASP A 346 12.96 -3.94 23.99
N GLU A 347 13.76 -4.17 22.95
CA GLU A 347 14.12 -5.53 22.49
C GLU A 347 15.50 -5.96 22.99
N LEU A 348 16.30 -5.01 23.50
CA LEU A 348 17.66 -5.24 23.98
C LEU A 348 17.65 -5.47 25.50
N PRO A 349 18.52 -6.34 26.05
CA PRO A 349 19.63 -7.06 25.39
C PRO A 349 19.16 -8.24 24.52
N ALA A 350 19.61 -8.27 23.26
CA ALA A 350 19.35 -9.33 22.28
C ALA A 350 20.35 -9.24 21.12
N TYR A 351 20.29 -10.18 20.16
CA TYR A 351 21.11 -10.15 18.93
C TYR A 351 22.63 -10.14 19.16
N GLY A 352 23.08 -10.70 20.29
CA GLY A 352 24.49 -10.70 20.70
C GLY A 352 24.97 -9.37 21.30
N ILE A 353 24.05 -8.44 21.61
CA ILE A 353 24.33 -7.20 22.34
C ILE A 353 24.16 -7.47 23.83
N SER A 354 25.18 -7.17 24.64
CA SER A 354 25.21 -7.43 26.07
C SER A 354 24.48 -6.37 26.89
N SER A 355 24.13 -6.69 28.13
CA SER A 355 23.51 -5.75 29.07
C SER A 355 24.43 -4.57 29.39
N GLU A 356 25.74 -4.78 29.38
CA GLU A 356 26.78 -3.75 29.59
C GLU A 356 26.79 -2.77 28.41
N GLU A 357 26.75 -3.27 27.18
CA GLU A 357 26.66 -2.42 25.98
C GLU A 357 25.39 -1.57 26.00
N VAL A 358 24.25 -2.14 26.40
CA VAL A 358 22.99 -1.39 26.55
C VAL A 358 23.12 -0.28 27.59
N LYS A 359 23.78 -0.54 28.73
CA LYS A 359 24.03 0.47 29.78
C LYS A 359 24.92 1.60 29.27
N GLU A 360 25.99 1.28 28.55
CA GLU A 360 26.89 2.29 27.98
C GLU A 360 26.21 3.15 26.90
N VAL A 361 25.35 2.55 26.07
CA VAL A 361 24.50 3.31 25.13
C VAL A 361 23.56 4.25 25.88
N LYS A 362 22.86 3.77 26.91
CA LYS A 362 21.97 4.63 27.72
C LYS A 362 22.72 5.81 28.34
N LYS A 363 23.95 5.58 28.82
CA LYS A 363 24.82 6.62 29.39
C LYS A 363 25.22 7.65 28.34
N LYS A 364 25.69 7.22 27.16
CA LYS A 364 26.09 8.12 26.07
C LYS A 364 24.93 8.94 25.50
N LEU A 365 23.75 8.34 25.38
CA LEU A 365 22.54 8.99 24.87
C LEU A 365 21.78 9.78 25.96
N ASN A 366 22.25 9.76 27.21
CA ASN A 366 21.59 10.37 28.37
C ASN A 366 20.10 9.97 28.50
N VAL A 367 19.82 8.66 28.40
CA VAL A 367 18.46 8.07 28.39
C VAL A 367 18.00 7.86 29.84
N ALA A 368 16.88 8.50 30.23
CA ALA A 368 16.26 8.29 31.54
C ALA A 368 15.41 7.00 31.58
N GLU A 369 14.86 6.63 32.74
CA GLU A 369 14.08 5.38 32.89
C GLU A 369 12.81 5.32 32.01
N GLU A 370 12.14 6.45 31.83
CA GLU A 370 10.95 6.55 30.97
C GLU A 370 11.28 6.76 29.48
N ASP A 371 12.56 6.95 29.15
CA ASP A 371 13.03 7.17 27.79
C ASP A 371 13.43 5.85 27.13
N ALA A 372 13.33 5.82 25.80
CA ALA A 372 13.84 4.74 24.97
C ALA A 372 14.98 5.25 24.08
N PHE A 373 15.64 4.33 23.38
CA PHE A 373 16.55 4.69 22.30
C PHE A 373 16.38 3.77 21.10
N ILE A 374 16.77 4.28 19.93
CA ILE A 374 16.87 3.55 18.67
C ILE A 374 18.33 3.61 18.20
N LEU A 375 18.83 2.49 17.67
CA LEU A 375 20.13 2.40 17.02
C LEU A 375 19.95 2.01 15.55
N VAL A 376 20.79 2.59 14.69
CA VAL A 376 20.92 2.20 13.28
C VAL A 376 22.39 1.97 12.98
N VAL A 377 22.67 0.87 12.27
CA VAL A 377 24.02 0.46 11.89
C VAL A 377 24.17 0.57 10.37
N GLU A 378 24.74 1.67 9.92
CA GLU A 378 24.93 1.96 8.49
C GLU A 378 26.02 3.01 8.24
N SER A 379 26.27 3.36 6.98
CA SER A 379 27.05 4.55 6.62
C SER A 379 26.45 5.82 7.27
N GLU A 380 27.28 6.80 7.61
CA GLU A 380 26.84 7.98 8.38
C GLU A 380 25.65 8.73 7.77
N LYS A 381 25.68 8.94 6.44
CA LYS A 381 24.58 9.60 5.71
C LYS A 381 23.29 8.79 5.78
N GLU A 382 23.38 7.48 5.61
CA GLU A 382 22.22 6.59 5.58
C GLU A 382 21.65 6.36 6.98
N ALA A 383 22.52 6.21 8.00
CA ALA A 383 22.13 6.05 9.38
C ALA A 383 21.36 7.29 9.89
N LYS A 384 21.87 8.51 9.62
CA LYS A 384 21.17 9.75 9.95
C LYS A 384 19.82 9.87 9.22
N LYS A 385 19.76 9.49 7.93
CA LYS A 385 18.50 9.45 7.17
C LYS A 385 17.50 8.48 7.80
N ALA A 386 17.92 7.27 8.15
CA ALA A 386 17.08 6.26 8.79
C ALA A 386 16.59 6.70 10.17
N LEU A 387 17.46 7.29 11.00
CA LEU A 387 17.06 7.82 12.30
C LEU A 387 16.08 8.99 12.19
N LYS A 388 16.22 9.84 11.17
CA LYS A 388 15.24 10.89 10.88
C LYS A 388 13.86 10.32 10.56
N ILE A 389 13.79 9.34 9.66
CA ILE A 389 12.53 8.64 9.34
C ILE A 389 11.93 7.96 10.58
N ALA A 390 12.79 7.36 11.42
CA ALA A 390 12.34 6.76 12.68
C ALA A 390 11.76 7.81 13.65
N LEU A 391 12.41 8.97 13.77
CA LEU A 391 11.93 10.10 14.56
C LEU A 391 10.60 10.62 14.04
N ASP A 392 10.46 10.81 12.72
CA ASP A 392 9.22 11.29 12.10
C ASP A 392 8.07 10.31 12.34
N ARG A 393 8.34 8.99 12.26
CA ARG A 393 7.33 7.99 12.65
C ARG A 393 7.00 8.05 14.13
N CYS A 394 7.95 8.33 15.02
CA CYS A 394 7.68 8.53 16.45
C CYS A 394 6.81 9.77 16.69
N LYS A 395 7.05 10.88 15.98
CA LYS A 395 6.19 12.07 16.01
C LYS A 395 4.75 11.72 15.59
N MET A 396 4.58 10.97 14.50
CA MET A 396 3.26 10.49 14.08
C MET A 396 2.56 9.62 15.14
N ALA A 397 3.31 8.87 15.95
CA ALA A 397 2.74 8.05 17.04
C ALA A 397 2.14 8.91 18.18
N ILE A 398 2.64 10.14 18.37
CA ILE A 398 2.05 11.12 19.31
C ILE A 398 0.69 11.62 18.79
N ALA A 399 0.52 11.73 17.46
CA ALA A 399 -0.76 12.05 16.85
C ALA A 399 -1.73 10.83 16.83
N GLY A 400 -1.20 9.62 16.59
CA GLY A 400 -1.92 8.35 16.67
C GLY A 400 -1.64 7.41 15.51
N VAL A 401 -2.70 6.85 14.93
CA VAL A 401 -2.63 5.99 13.74
C VAL A 401 -2.39 6.87 12.51
N PRO A 402 -1.35 6.68 11.70
CA PRO A 402 -1.16 7.44 10.47
C PRO A 402 -2.18 7.03 9.39
N LYS A 403 -2.55 7.97 8.51
CA LYS A 403 -3.25 7.65 7.26
C LYS A 403 -2.23 7.12 6.26
N GLU A 404 -2.40 5.90 5.80
CA GLU A 404 -1.42 5.22 4.95
C GLU A 404 -2.08 4.13 4.10
N THR A 405 -1.44 3.80 2.99
CA THR A 405 -1.73 2.63 2.16
C THR A 405 -0.70 1.57 2.47
N ARG A 406 -1.16 0.36 2.78
CA ARG A 406 -0.34 -0.80 3.18
C ARG A 406 -0.61 -1.97 2.25
N LYS A 407 0.33 -2.91 2.15
CA LYS A 407 0.15 -4.14 1.37
C LYS A 407 -0.23 -5.30 2.29
N ALA A 408 -1.22 -6.10 1.89
CA ALA A 408 -1.56 -7.33 2.61
C ALA A 408 -0.46 -8.39 2.48
N ARG A 409 -0.19 -9.11 3.57
CA ARG A 409 0.67 -10.30 3.62
C ARG A 409 -0.17 -11.56 3.74
N GLU A 410 0.42 -12.70 3.38
CA GLU A 410 -0.25 -14.02 3.43
C GLU A 410 -0.68 -14.42 4.85
N ASP A 411 0.03 -13.92 5.87
CA ASP A 411 -0.31 -14.11 7.27
C ASP A 411 -1.45 -13.19 7.76
N GLY A 412 -2.00 -12.33 6.90
CA GLY A 412 -3.06 -11.37 7.21
C GLY A 412 -2.56 -10.09 7.89
N SER A 413 -1.26 -9.96 8.17
CA SER A 413 -0.68 -8.67 8.55
C SER A 413 -0.51 -7.76 7.34
N SER A 414 -0.12 -6.51 7.58
CA SER A 414 0.12 -5.52 6.53
C SER A 414 1.46 -4.81 6.71
N GLU A 415 2.07 -4.37 5.60
CA GLU A 415 3.33 -3.63 5.60
C GLU A 415 3.32 -2.39 4.73
#